data_AF-A3ZYW3-F1
#
_entry.id   AF-A3ZYW3-F1
#
_cell.length_a   1.000
_cell.length_b   1.000
_cell.length_c   1.000
_cell.angle_alpha   90.00
_cell.angle_beta   90.00
_cell.angle_gamma   90.00
#
_symmetry.space_group_name_H-M   'P 1'
#
loop_
_entity.id
_entity.type
_entity.pdbx_description
1 polymer ?
#
loop_
_entity_poly.entity_id
_entity_poly.type
_entity_poly.pdbx_seq_one_letter_code
_entity_poly.pdbx_strand_id
1 'polypeptide(L)'
;MGECIGAWSEWQNWGATCFSSTAYPINHRNRDFMNGTLGPTGTHWKENIAFRSFHPGGAEFLLCDGSVRFLPETIDGVAYRTAASKAGGEVPSLP
;
A
#
# COMPACT_ATOMS: atom_id res chain seq x y z
N MET A 1 10.20 0.05 -6.10
CA MET A 1 9.53 1.31 -5.72
C MET A 1 8.32 0.97 -4.87
N GLY A 2 8.46 1.03 -3.54
CA GLY A 2 7.35 0.98 -2.57
C GLY A 2 6.63 2.32 -2.48
N GLU A 3 6.41 2.97 -3.63
CA GLU A 3 6.17 4.40 -3.74
C GLU A 3 4.69 4.70 -4.02
N CYS A 4 4.19 5.73 -3.33
CA CYS A 4 3.00 6.48 -3.73
C CYS A 4 3.28 7.21 -5.05
N ILE A 5 2.48 6.94 -6.08
CA ILE A 5 2.73 7.44 -7.43
C ILE A 5 2.58 8.96 -7.47
N GLY A 6 3.73 9.66 -7.40
CA GLY A 6 3.80 11.10 -7.21
C GLY A 6 3.22 11.93 -8.35
N ALA A 7 3.04 11.36 -9.54
CA ALA A 7 2.56 12.15 -10.67
C ALA A 7 1.03 12.43 -10.66
N TRP A 8 0.24 11.84 -9.74
CA TRP A 8 -1.23 11.72 -9.90
C TRP A 8 -2.04 11.88 -8.61
N SER A 9 -1.45 12.49 -7.59
CA SER A 9 -2.14 12.85 -6.36
C SER A 9 -1.95 14.34 -6.11
N GLU A 10 -3.00 15.12 -6.37
CA GLU A 10 -3.04 16.59 -6.20
C GLU A 10 -2.63 17.01 -4.77
N TRP A 11 -2.85 16.12 -3.79
CA TRP A 11 -2.47 16.30 -2.39
C TRP A 11 -1.03 15.87 -2.06
N GLN A 12 -0.40 14.97 -2.84
CA GLN A 12 0.96 14.47 -2.58
C GLN A 12 2.04 15.17 -3.43
N ASN A 13 1.66 16.02 -4.40
CA ASN A 13 2.59 16.85 -5.18
C ASN A 13 3.24 17.99 -4.35
N TRP A 14 2.78 18.22 -3.11
CA TRP A 14 3.37 19.20 -2.18
C TRP A 14 4.56 18.64 -1.37
N GLY A 15 5.52 18.06 -2.08
CA GLY A 15 6.82 17.67 -1.51
C GLY A 15 6.84 16.24 -0.98
N ALA A 16 7.45 15.33 -1.77
CA ALA A 16 8.11 14.08 -1.35
C ALA A 16 7.55 13.40 -0.08
N THR A 17 6.29 12.98 -0.12
CA THR A 17 5.70 12.26 1.02
C THR A 17 5.84 10.74 0.85
N CYS A 18 6.79 10.15 1.57
CA CYS A 18 7.05 8.71 1.60
C CYS A 18 6.12 7.96 2.57
N PHE A 19 4.81 8.24 2.57
CA PHE A 19 3.85 7.52 3.42
C PHE A 19 2.84 6.75 2.56
N SER A 20 2.47 5.56 3.02
CA SER A 20 1.50 4.69 2.36
C SER A 20 0.52 4.13 3.38
N SER A 21 -0.62 3.61 2.95
CA SER A 21 -1.65 3.08 3.83
C SER A 21 -1.98 1.63 3.48
N THR A 22 -2.43 0.89 4.49
CA THR A 22 -2.95 -0.47 4.31
C THR A 22 -4.45 -0.49 3.94
N ALA A 23 -5.04 0.66 3.58
CA ALA A 23 -6.44 0.76 3.22
C ALA A 23 -6.79 -0.02 1.93
N TYR A 24 -5.81 -0.15 1.03
CA TYR A 24 -5.90 -0.91 -0.22
C TYR A 24 -4.90 -2.05 -0.20
N PRO A 25 -5.19 -3.18 -0.89
CA PRO A 25 -4.31 -4.33 -0.92
C PRO A 25 -2.94 -4.00 -1.53
N ILE A 26 -1.95 -4.85 -1.23
CA ILE A 26 -0.63 -4.78 -1.86
C ILE A 26 -0.81 -4.86 -3.38
N ASN A 27 -0.06 -4.05 -4.12
CA ASN A 27 -0.10 -3.98 -5.59
C ASN A 27 -1.44 -3.50 -6.17
N HIS A 28 -2.25 -2.79 -5.38
CA HIS A 28 -3.48 -2.19 -5.86
C HIS A 28 -3.25 -1.32 -7.11
N ARG A 29 -3.94 -1.68 -8.21
CA ARG A 29 -3.90 -0.99 -9.51
C ARG A 29 -2.50 -0.88 -10.14
N ASN A 30 -1.61 -1.81 -9.83
CA ASN A 30 -0.27 -1.84 -10.43
C ASN A 30 -0.33 -2.07 -11.96
N ARG A 31 -1.29 -2.87 -12.43
CA ARG A 31 -1.55 -3.09 -13.86
C ARG A 31 -1.98 -1.81 -14.59
N ASP A 32 -2.86 -1.03 -13.96
CA ASP A 32 -3.34 0.24 -14.52
C ASP A 32 -2.22 1.28 -14.59
N PHE A 33 -1.28 1.23 -13.63
CA PHE A 33 -0.06 2.03 -13.66
C PHE A 33 0.85 1.63 -14.83
N MET A 34 1.13 0.33 -15.00
CA MET A 34 1.92 -0.16 -16.14
C MET A 34 1.29 0.21 -17.50
N ASN A 35 -0.04 0.20 -17.56
CA ASN A 35 -0.79 0.52 -18.76
C ASN A 35 -0.99 2.04 -18.98
N GLY A 36 -0.42 2.89 -18.13
CA GLY A 36 -0.55 4.35 -18.20
C GLY A 36 -2.00 4.85 -18.09
N THR A 37 -2.91 4.02 -17.56
CA THR A 37 -4.37 4.24 -17.58
C THR A 37 -4.90 4.82 -16.26
N LEU A 38 -4.05 4.93 -15.24
CA LEU A 38 -4.34 5.88 -14.17
C LEU A 38 -4.51 7.28 -14.83
N GLY A 39 -5.01 8.31 -14.17
CA GLY A 39 -5.04 9.67 -14.75
C GLY A 39 -4.89 10.71 -13.65
N PRO A 40 -4.30 11.91 -13.86
CA PRO A 40 -4.40 12.99 -12.88
C PRO A 40 -5.89 13.31 -12.59
N THR A 41 -6.78 13.02 -13.53
CA THR A 41 -8.23 13.25 -13.46
C THR A 41 -9.07 11.99 -13.19
N GLY A 42 -8.47 10.79 -13.18
CA GLY A 42 -9.19 9.51 -13.16
C GLY A 42 -9.01 8.67 -11.89
N THR A 43 -8.15 9.10 -10.98
CA THR A 43 -7.80 8.35 -9.77
C THR A 43 -7.93 9.25 -8.55
N HIS A 44 -8.78 8.85 -7.60
CA HIS A 44 -8.91 9.58 -6.36
C HIS A 44 -7.62 9.46 -5.54
N TRP A 45 -7.18 10.57 -4.93
CA TRP A 45 -5.96 10.66 -4.12
C TRP A 45 -5.77 9.47 -3.16
N LYS A 46 -6.86 9.01 -2.56
CA LYS A 46 -6.93 7.88 -1.61
C LYS A 46 -6.43 6.56 -2.21
N GLU A 47 -6.71 6.28 -3.48
CA GLU A 47 -6.29 5.04 -4.15
C GLU A 47 -4.78 5.05 -4.48
N ASN A 48 -4.16 6.23 -4.49
CA ASN A 48 -2.73 6.40 -4.76
C ASN A 48 -1.85 6.15 -3.53
N ILE A 49 -2.44 6.04 -2.34
CA ILE A 49 -1.75 5.85 -1.05
C ILE A 49 -1.77 4.37 -0.66
N ALA A 50 -1.19 3.52 -1.52
CA ALA A 50 -1.17 2.07 -1.36
C ALA A 50 0.25 1.51 -1.48
N PHE A 51 0.55 0.42 -0.77
CA PHE A 51 1.82 -0.27 -0.90
C PHE A 51 1.86 -1.04 -2.22
N ARG A 52 2.80 -0.67 -3.10
CA ARG A 52 2.95 -1.29 -4.42
C ARG A 52 4.39 -1.76 -4.56
N SER A 53 4.57 -2.99 -5.01
CA SER A 53 5.83 -3.55 -5.46
C SER A 53 5.58 -4.15 -6.85
N PHE A 54 6.58 -4.15 -7.72
CA PHE A 54 6.48 -4.92 -8.96
C PHE A 54 6.82 -6.40 -8.75
N HIS A 55 6.89 -6.84 -7.49
CA HIS A 55 7.14 -8.23 -7.17
C HIS A 55 5.82 -9.02 -7.21
N PRO A 56 5.73 -10.06 -8.05
CA PRO A 56 4.59 -10.95 -8.04
C PRO A 56 4.54 -11.72 -6.71
N GLY A 57 3.35 -11.89 -6.15
CA GLY A 57 3.13 -12.69 -4.95
C GLY A 57 3.07 -11.91 -3.63
N GLY A 58 3.67 -10.72 -3.51
CA GLY A 58 3.59 -9.93 -2.27
C GLY A 58 4.72 -8.93 -2.05
N ALA A 59 4.91 -8.53 -0.79
CA ALA A 59 6.00 -7.65 -0.37
C ALA A 59 6.43 -7.92 1.08
N GLU A 60 7.67 -7.58 1.40
CA GLU A 60 8.22 -7.66 2.75
C GLU A 60 7.88 -6.38 3.53
N PHE A 61 7.35 -6.54 4.74
CA PHE A 61 6.99 -5.44 5.63
C PHE A 61 7.81 -5.52 6.92
N LEU A 62 8.39 -4.39 7.31
CA LEU A 62 9.00 -4.20 8.62
C LEU A 62 7.91 -3.80 9.62
N LEU A 63 7.80 -4.55 10.72
CA LEU A 63 6.91 -4.26 11.83
C LEU A 63 7.61 -3.36 12.87
N CYS A 64 6.83 -2.69 13.72
CA CYS A 64 7.37 -1.77 14.73
C CYS A 64 8.22 -2.45 15.81
N ASP A 65 8.18 -3.78 15.92
CA ASP A 65 9.01 -4.59 16.80
C ASP A 65 10.37 -4.96 16.16
N GLY A 66 10.64 -4.50 14.94
CA GLY A 66 11.86 -4.78 14.19
C GLY A 66 11.84 -6.10 13.43
N SER A 67 10.76 -6.88 13.51
CA SER A 67 10.61 -8.10 12.73
C SER A 67 10.19 -7.78 11.29
N VAL A 68 10.68 -8.56 10.33
CA VAL A 68 10.30 -8.46 8.92
C VAL A 68 9.44 -9.67 8.57
N ARG A 69 8.29 -9.43 7.93
CA ARG A 69 7.38 -10.49 7.47
C ARG A 69 7.04 -10.32 6.01
N PHE A 70 6.94 -11.44 5.30
CA PHE A 70 6.43 -11.45 3.94
C PHE A 70 4.90 -11.46 3.98
N LEU A 71 4.27 -10.44 3.38
CA LEU A 71 2.82 -10.36 3.25
C LEU A 71 2.44 -10.70 1.81
N PRO A 72 1.65 -11.77 1.59
CA PRO A 72 1.19 -12.11 0.25
C PRO A 72 0.17 -11.08 -0.25
N GLU A 73 0.09 -10.89 -1.56
CA GLU A 73 -0.94 -10.01 -2.17
C GLU A 73 -2.37 -10.53 -1.92
N THR A 74 -2.51 -11.82 -1.59
CA THR A 74 -3.76 -12.50 -1.26
C THR A 74 -4.12 -12.45 0.23
N ILE A 75 -3.37 -11.69 1.04
CA ILE A 75 -3.67 -11.51 2.46
C ILE A 75 -5.10 -10.99 2.65
N ASP A 76 -5.79 -11.47 3.69
CA ASP A 76 -7.10 -10.95 4.04
C ASP A 76 -7.02 -9.44 4.32
N GLY A 77 -7.92 -8.69 3.68
CA GLY A 77 -7.91 -7.24 3.74
C GLY A 77 -8.25 -6.71 5.14
N VAL A 78 -8.96 -7.46 5.97
CA VAL A 78 -9.21 -7.07 7.37
C VAL A 78 -7.93 -7.28 8.18
N ALA A 79 -7.31 -8.46 8.10
CA ALA A 79 -6.04 -8.76 8.76
C ALA A 79 -4.92 -7.77 8.38
N TYR A 80 -4.85 -7.37 7.12
CA TYR A 80 -3.87 -6.41 6.63
C TYR A 80 -4.08 -4.99 7.22
N ARG A 81 -5.33 -4.55 7.38
CA ARG A 81 -5.67 -3.26 7.99
C ARG A 81 -5.46 -3.26 9.49
N THR A 82 -5.88 -4.32 10.17
CA THR A 82 -5.69 -4.48 11.61
C THR A 82 -4.22 -4.60 11.98
N ALA A 83 -3.38 -5.19 11.12
CA ALA A 83 -1.93 -5.24 11.34
C ALA A 83 -1.25 -3.87 11.37
N ALA A 84 -1.83 -2.86 10.72
CA ALA A 84 -1.36 -1.47 10.77
C ALA A 84 -2.08 -0.62 11.82
N SER A 85 -3.08 -1.18 12.51
CA SER A 85 -3.87 -0.48 13.51
C SER A 85 -3.06 -0.31 14.80
N LYS A 86 -2.90 0.94 15.24
CA LYS A 86 -2.24 1.26 16.52
C LYS A 86 -3.11 0.90 17.73
N ALA A 87 -4.42 0.74 17.55
CA ALA A 87 -5.37 0.56 18.65
C ALA A 87 -5.19 -0.77 19.42
N GLY A 88 -4.31 -1.67 18.97
CA GLY A 88 -3.68 -2.70 19.79
C GLY A 88 -4.58 -3.82 20.32
N GLY A 89 -5.86 -3.83 19.95
CA GLY A 89 -6.84 -4.84 20.38
C GLY A 89 -7.12 -5.93 19.34
N GLU A 90 -6.70 -5.71 18.10
CA GLU A 90 -6.80 -6.69 17.04
C GLU A 90 -5.49 -7.48 17.06
N VAL A 91 -5.54 -8.79 17.33
CA VAL A 91 -4.37 -9.67 17.18
C VAL A 91 -4.49 -10.37 15.83
N PRO A 92 -4.08 -9.75 14.71
CA PRO A 92 -3.98 -10.47 13.46
C PRO A 92 -2.74 -11.37 13.55
N SER A 93 -2.97 -12.68 13.41
CA SER A 93 -1.89 -13.58 13.04
C SER A 93 -1.50 -13.26 11.61
N LEU A 94 -0.48 -12.43 11.43
CA LEU A 94 0.19 -12.31 10.14
C LEU A 94 0.83 -13.67 9.80
N PRO A 95 0.69 -14.14 8.55
CA PRO A 95 1.30 -15.39 8.11
C PRO A 95 2.84 -15.37 8.26
#